data_AF-A0A967PXP9-F1
#
_entry.id   AF-A0A967PXP9-F1
#
_cell.length_a   1.000
_cell.length_b   1.000
_cell.length_c   1.000
_cell.angle_alpha   90.00
_cell.angle_beta   90.00
_cell.angle_gamma   90.00
#
_symmetry.space_group_name_H-M   'P 1'
#
loop_
_entity.id
_entity.type
_entity.pdbx_description
1 polymer ?
#
loop_
_entity_poly.entity_id
_entity_poly.type
_entity_poly.pdbx_seq_one_letter_code
_entity_poly.pdbx_strand_id
1 'polypeptide(L)' 'VMEVNSSPGLEGIEKATGKDIAGLIVGFIEKHARPNRTKTRGKG' A
#
# COMPACT_ATOMS: atom_id res chain seq x y z
N VAL A 1 21.14 -1.65 -10.84
CA VAL A 1 19.83 -1.74 -10.15
C VAL A 1 19.69 -0.46 -9.34
N MET A 2 18.63 0.31 -9.55
CA MET A 2 18.40 1.57 -8.81
C MET A 2 17.81 1.30 -7.42
N GLU A 3 17.98 2.24 -6.49
CA GLU A 3 17.39 2.19 -5.16
C GLU A 3 15.86 2.04 -5.22
N VAL A 4 15.33 1.15 -4.38
CA VAL A 4 13.90 0.88 -4.29
C VAL A 4 13.46 1.22 -2.88
N ASN A 5 12.58 2.21 -2.75
CA ASN A 5 12.00 2.61 -1.48
C ASN A 5 10.71 1.82 -1.23
N SER A 6 10.64 1.11 -0.10
CA SER A 6 9.44 0.35 0.28
C SER A 6 8.30 1.23 0.82
N SER A 7 8.61 2.48 1.18
CA SER A 7 7.66 3.43 1.77
C SER A 7 7.83 4.84 1.18
N PRO A 8 7.52 5.06 -0.11
CA PRO A 8 7.57 6.39 -0.71
C PRO A 8 6.45 7.29 -0.16
N GLY A 9 6.69 8.59 -0.07
CA GLY A 9 5.61 9.57 0.13
C GLY A 9 4.72 9.66 -1.11
N LEU A 10 3.40 9.73 -0.91
CA LEU A 10 2.42 9.71 -2.01
C LEU A 10 2.08 11.09 -2.57
N GLU A 11 2.22 12.16 -1.78
CA GLU A 11 1.77 13.51 -2.15
C GLU A 11 2.35 14.02 -3.48
N GLY A 12 3.66 13.84 -3.69
CA GLY A 12 4.34 14.34 -4.90
C GLY A 12 3.90 13.61 -6.17
N ILE A 13 3.76 12.28 -6.10
CA ILE A 13 3.35 11.47 -7.25
C ILE A 13 1.86 11.64 -7.57
N GLU A 14 1.02 11.81 -6.55
CA GLU A 14 -0.41 12.11 -6.75
C GLU A 14 -0.59 13.45 -7.45
N LYS A 15 0.11 14.51 -7.00
CA LYS A 15 0.07 15.83 -7.66
C LYS A 15 0.63 15.79 -9.09
N ALA A 16 1.71 15.04 -9.32
CA ALA A 16 2.34 14.96 -10.63
C ALA A 16 1.55 14.13 -11.65
N THR A 17 0.82 13.10 -11.19
CA THR A 17 0.11 12.16 -12.08
C THR A 17 -1.40 12.37 -12.12
N GLY A 18 -1.96 13.11 -11.16
CA GLY A 18 -3.40 13.29 -10.99
C GLY A 18 -4.15 12.01 -10.61
N LYS A 19 -3.43 10.96 -10.20
CA LYS A 19 -4.00 9.68 -9.80
C LYS A 19 -4.12 9.62 -8.28
N ASP A 20 -5.23 9.06 -7.80
CA ASP A 20 -5.44 8.73 -6.38
C ASP A 20 -4.68 7.43 -6.05
N ILE A 21 -3.42 7.55 -5.63
CA ILE A 21 -2.57 6.40 -5.33
C ILE A 21 -2.96 5.79 -3.99
N ALA A 22 -3.34 6.60 -3.00
CA ALA A 22 -3.84 6.12 -1.73
C ALA A 22 -5.09 5.24 -1.90
N GLY A 23 -6.07 5.69 -2.70
CA GLY A 23 -7.26 4.92 -3.02
C GLY A 23 -6.95 3.60 -3.75
N LEU A 24 -5.97 3.61 -4.67
CA LEU A 24 -5.51 2.38 -5.33
C LEU A 24 -4.88 1.38 -4.35
N ILE A 25 -4.12 1.85 -3.35
CA ILE A 25 -3.53 0.98 -2.31
C ILE A 25 -4.64 0.38 -1.44
N VAL A 26 -5.60 1.20 -0.99
CA VAL A 26 -6.74 0.72 -0.19
C VAL A 26 -7.56 -0.30 -0.98
N GLY A 27 -7.93 0.00 -2.22
CA GLY A 27 -8.69 -0.92 -3.07
C GLY A 27 -7.92 -2.21 -3.37
N PHE A 28 -6.59 -2.14 -3.51
CA PHE A 28 -5.75 -3.33 -3.61
C PHE A 28 -5.82 -4.17 -2.34
N ILE A 29 -5.71 -3.55 -1.15
CA ILE A 29 -5.82 -4.25 0.13
C ILE A 29 -7.20 -4.89 0.26
N GLU A 30 -8.29 -4.17 -0.01
CA GLU A 30 -9.66 -4.69 0.07
C GLU A 30 -9.86 -5.93 -0.81
N LYS A 31 -9.34 -5.91 -2.04
CA LYS A 31 -9.48 -7.03 -2.98
C LYS A 31 -8.69 -8.27 -2.56
N HIS A 32 -7.57 -8.11 -1.85
CA HIS A 32 -6.65 -9.22 -1.52
C HIS A 32 -6.68 -9.61 -0.04
N ALA A 33 -7.26 -8.79 0.82
CA ALA A 33 -7.43 -9.07 2.24
C ALA A 33 -8.41 -10.24 2.40
N ARG A 34 -7.93 -11.31 3.04
CA ARG A 34 -8.80 -12.43 3.40
C ARG A 34 -9.55 -12.08 4.69
N PRO A 35 -10.88 -12.28 4.75
CA PRO A 35 -11.63 -12.08 5.99
C PRO A 35 -11.06 -12.96 7.11
N ASN A 36 -11.11 -12.44 8.35
CA ASN A 36 -10.68 -13.13 9.57
C ASN A 36 -9.18 -13.48 9.65
N ARG A 37 -8.33 -12.86 8.83
CA ARG A 37 -6.87 -13.02 8.86
C ARG A 37 -6.17 -11.91 9.67
N THR A 38 -6.69 -11.63 10.86
CA THR A 38 -6.16 -10.61 11.80
C THR A 38 -5.10 -11.17 12.75
N LYS A 39 -4.78 -12.47 12.66
CA LYS A 39 -3.75 -13.11 13.48
C LYS A 39 -2.40 -12.46 13.22
N THR A 40 -1.80 -11.90 14.27
CA THR A 40 -0.42 -11.40 14.23
C THR A 40 0.52 -12.58 13.95
N ARG A 41 1.52 -12.38 13.09
CA ARG A 41 2.58 -13.38 12.84
C ARG A 41 3.64 -13.37 13.96
N GLY A 42 3.23 -13.18 15.21
CA GLY A 42 4.12 -13.27 16.36
C GLY A 42 4.17 -14.71 16.86
N LYS A 43 5.34 -15.35 16.78
CA LYS A 43 5.71 -16.37 17.77
C LYS A 43 6.21 -15.58 18.97
N GLY A 44 5.38 -15.49 20.01
CA GLY A 44 5.89 -15.25 21.36
C GLY A 44 6.70 -16.44 21.81
#